data_AF-A0A7C4HEM3-F1
#
_entry.id   AF-A0A7C4HEM3-F1
#
_cell.length_a   1.000
_cell.length_b   1.000
_cell.length_c   1.000
_cell.angle_alpha   90.00
_cell.angle_beta   90.00
_cell.angle_gamma   90.00
#
_symmetry.space_group_name_H-M   'P 1'
#
loop_
_entity.id
_entity.type
_entity.pdbx_description
1 polymer ?
#
loop_
_entity_poly.entity_id
_entity_poly.type
_entity_poly.pdbx_seq_one_letter_code
_entity_poly.pdbx_strand_id
1 'polypeptide(L)'
;MNLCSICESKQSVFKCSICGRNVCEKDFDLDKKICRICCETLCKICNKYLSIDKCSICGRNGCEKCLIKITPFQYICIDCYRKMK
;
A
#
# COMPACT_ATOMS: atom_id res chain seq x y z
N MET A 1 -17.17 19.52 12.39
CA MET A 1 -16.32 18.46 13.00
C MET A 1 -16.13 17.39 11.93
N ASN A 2 -14.89 17.06 11.55
CA ASN A 2 -14.64 16.07 10.49
C ASN A 2 -14.54 14.67 11.08
N LEU A 3 -15.26 13.73 10.46
CA LEU A 3 -15.22 12.31 10.80
C LEU A 3 -14.06 11.62 10.06
N CYS A 4 -13.61 10.51 10.61
CA CYS A 4 -12.61 9.66 9.98
C CYS A 4 -13.09 9.15 8.62
N SER A 5 -12.29 9.34 7.57
CA SER A 5 -12.61 8.85 6.21
C SER A 5 -12.55 7.33 6.03
N ILE A 6 -12.39 6.55 7.11
CA ILE A 6 -12.29 5.08 7.06
C ILE A 6 -13.43 4.47 7.86
N CYS A 7 -13.55 4.77 9.15
CA CYS A 7 -14.59 4.20 10.01
C CYS A 7 -15.84 5.08 10.17
N GLU A 8 -15.82 6.33 9.70
CA GLU A 8 -16.94 7.29 9.69
C GLU A 8 -17.65 7.53 11.04
N SER A 9 -17.07 7.04 12.14
CA SER A 9 -17.69 7.01 13.48
C SER A 9 -16.94 7.86 14.50
N LYS A 10 -15.62 8.01 14.32
CA LYS A 10 -14.74 8.78 15.19
C LYS A 10 -14.30 10.08 14.56
N GLN A 11 -13.94 11.05 15.38
CA GLN A 11 -13.33 12.30 14.94
C GLN A 11 -11.98 12.04 14.24
N SER A 12 -11.75 12.71 13.11
CA SER A 12 -10.46 12.68 12.44
C SER A 12 -9.46 13.58 13.16
N VAL A 13 -8.29 13.02 13.51
CA VAL A 13 -7.23 13.73 14.24
C VAL A 13 -5.88 13.70 13.50
N PHE A 14 -5.71 12.79 12.53
CA PHE A 14 -4.48 12.65 11.75
C PHE A 14 -4.75 12.78 10.25
N LYS A 15 -3.74 13.24 9.50
CA LYS A 15 -3.75 13.27 8.04
C LYS A 15 -2.71 12.30 7.48
N CYS A 16 -3.13 11.39 6.60
CA CYS A 16 -2.22 10.45 5.95
C CYS A 16 -1.22 11.17 5.03
N SER A 17 0.08 10.91 5.20
CA SER A 17 1.13 11.50 4.37
C SER A 17 1.16 11.01 2.92
N ILE A 18 0.54 9.86 2.63
CA ILE A 18 0.49 9.28 1.28
C ILE A 18 -0.77 9.70 0.51
N CYS A 19 -1.96 9.39 1.04
CA CYS A 19 -3.22 9.65 0.33
C CYS A 19 -3.94 10.93 0.77
N GLY A 20 -3.47 11.61 1.81
CA GLY A 20 -4.07 12.86 2.30
C GLY A 20 -5.37 12.72 3.08
N ARG A 21 -5.92 11.50 3.25
CA ARG A 21 -7.16 11.26 4.04
C ARG A 21 -6.99 11.68 5.50
N ASN A 22 -8.05 12.25 6.08
CA ASN A 22 -8.13 12.55 7.50
C ASN A 22 -8.74 11.35 8.24
N VAL A 23 -8.03 10.82 9.23
CA VAL A 23 -8.39 9.58 9.92
C VAL A 23 -8.31 9.71 11.43
N CYS A 24 -9.00 8.82 12.14
CA CYS A 24 -8.92 8.73 13.60
C CYS A 24 -7.64 7.98 14.02
N GLU A 25 -7.35 8.03 15.31
CA GLU A 25 -6.24 7.30 15.95
C GLU A 25 -6.21 5.79 15.67
N LYS A 26 -7.37 5.14 15.50
CA LYS A 26 -7.45 3.69 15.27
C LYS A 26 -7.07 3.30 13.84
N ASP A 27 -7.26 4.23 12.90
CA ASP A 27 -7.02 3.99 11.47
C ASP A 27 -5.74 4.69 10.99
N PHE A 28 -4.88 5.12 11.91
CA PHE A 28 -3.60 5.76 11.64
C PHE A 28 -2.45 4.97 12.26
N ASP A 29 -1.45 4.66 11.45
CA ASP A 29 -0.18 4.09 11.89
C ASP A 29 0.76 5.26 12.25
N LEU A 30 1.02 5.44 13.55
CA LEU A 30 1.84 6.55 14.06
C LEU A 30 3.31 6.42 13.65
N ASP A 31 3.84 5.20 13.59
CA ASP A 31 5.24 4.95 13.24
C ASP A 31 5.52 5.30 11.79
N LYS A 32 4.60 4.92 10.90
CA LYS A 32 4.72 5.18 9.44
C LYS A 32 4.09 6.49 9.01
N LYS A 33 3.34 7.17 9.88
CA LYS A 33 2.60 8.41 9.62
C LYS A 33 1.63 8.30 8.43
N ILE A 34 0.94 7.17 8.30
CA ILE A 34 0.00 6.89 7.21
C ILE A 34 -1.26 6.23 7.73
N CYS A 35 -2.35 6.30 6.96
CA CYS A 35 -3.56 5.57 7.32
C CYS A 35 -3.38 4.06 7.13
N ARG A 36 -4.19 3.28 7.85
CA ARG A 36 -4.17 1.82 7.82
C ARG A 36 -4.36 1.24 6.41
N ILE A 37 -5.22 1.85 5.59
CA ILE A 37 -5.39 1.44 4.18
C ILE A 37 -4.08 1.57 3.40
N CYS A 38 -3.36 2.68 3.56
CA CYS A 38 -2.05 2.85 2.94
C CYS A 38 -1.06 1.80 3.46
N CYS A 39 -1.04 1.50 4.77
CA CYS A 39 -0.20 0.44 5.33
C CYS A 39 -0.46 -0.93 4.67
N GLU A 40 -1.73 -1.29 4.50
CA GLU A 40 -2.13 -2.58 3.92
C GLU A 40 -1.83 -2.67 2.42
N THR A 41 -1.85 -1.52 1.72
CA THR A 41 -1.58 -1.41 0.28
C THR A 41 -0.12 -1.08 -0.05
N LEU A 42 0.79 -1.00 0.93
CA LEU A 42 2.22 -0.84 0.67
C LEU A 42 2.78 -2.04 -0.11
N CYS A 43 3.76 -1.74 -0.95
CA CYS A 43 4.57 -2.75 -1.62
C CYS A 43 5.27 -3.64 -0.58
N LYS A 44 5.02 -4.94 -0.62
CA LYS A 44 5.59 -5.94 0.30
C LYS A 44 7.05 -6.28 0.00
N ILE A 45 7.66 -5.61 -0.97
CA ILE A 45 9.06 -5.83 -1.39
C ILE A 45 9.93 -4.68 -0.85
N CYS A 46 9.53 -3.43 -1.09
CA CYS A 46 10.31 -2.26 -0.63
C CYS A 46 9.72 -1.54 0.59
N ASN A 47 8.44 -1.76 0.93
CA ASN A 47 7.69 -1.06 1.98
C ASN A 47 7.69 0.48 1.87
N LYS A 48 8.05 1.06 0.71
CA LYS A 48 8.18 2.51 0.51
C LYS A 48 7.04 3.12 -0.30
N TYR A 49 6.52 2.41 -1.27
CA TYR A 49 5.52 2.92 -2.22
C TYR A 49 4.24 2.10 -2.16
N LEU A 50 3.12 2.71 -2.54
CA LEU A 50 1.86 1.98 -2.72
C LEU A 50 1.99 0.96 -3.85
N SER A 51 1.30 -0.15 -3.66
CA SER A 51 1.18 -1.21 -4.64
C SER A 51 0.35 -0.76 -5.83
N ILE A 52 0.80 -1.09 -7.04
CA ILE A 52 0.01 -0.90 -8.27
C ILE A 52 -0.69 -2.18 -8.71
N ASP A 53 -0.09 -3.34 -8.39
CA ASP A 53 -0.62 -4.67 -8.71
C ASP A 53 0.02 -5.72 -7.79
N LYS A 54 -0.34 -6.99 -7.96
CA LYS A 54 0.24 -8.13 -7.25
C LYS A 54 1.09 -8.98 -8.20
N CYS A 55 2.12 -9.60 -7.66
CA CYS A 55 2.90 -10.58 -8.41
C CYS A 55 2.05 -11.80 -8.76
N SER A 56 1.99 -12.19 -10.03
CA SER A 56 1.24 -13.37 -10.50
C SER A 56 1.77 -14.71 -9.98
N ILE A 57 3.02 -14.75 -9.48
CA ILE A 57 3.65 -15.95 -8.93
C ILE A 57 3.44 -16.06 -7.41
N CYS A 58 3.81 -15.03 -6.64
CA CYS A 58 3.79 -15.12 -5.17
C CYS A 58 2.63 -14.35 -4.51
N GLY A 59 1.81 -13.64 -5.27
CA GLY A 59 0.67 -12.88 -4.76
C GLY A 59 1.02 -11.61 -3.97
N ARG A 60 2.30 -11.32 -3.72
CA ARG A 60 2.72 -10.11 -2.99
C ARG A 60 2.38 -8.84 -3.77
N ASN A 61 1.82 -7.87 -3.05
CA ASN A 61 1.62 -6.49 -3.50
C ASN A 61 2.96 -5.83 -3.88
N GLY A 62 3.06 -5.28 -5.08
CA GLY A 62 4.25 -4.65 -5.62
C GLY A 62 3.98 -3.24 -6.18
N CYS A 63 4.91 -2.32 -5.95
CA CYS A 63 4.89 -1.02 -6.62
C CYS A 63 5.50 -1.12 -8.02
N GLU A 64 5.35 -0.05 -8.79
CA GLU A 64 5.86 0.08 -10.16
C GLU A 64 7.37 -0.25 -10.29
N LYS A 65 8.18 0.06 -9.28
CA LYS A 65 9.63 -0.21 -9.29
C LYS A 65 9.99 -1.66 -8.96
N CYS A 66 9.11 -2.38 -8.27
CA CYS A 66 9.38 -3.75 -7.80
C CYS A 66 8.64 -4.82 -8.60
N LEU A 67 7.75 -4.41 -9.51
CA LEU A 67 7.06 -5.27 -10.45
C LEU A 67 7.65 -5.10 -11.85
N ILE A 68 7.82 -6.23 -12.52
CA ILE A 68 8.21 -6.32 -13.92
C ILE A 68 6.97 -6.76 -14.69
N LYS A 69 6.57 -5.96 -15.67
CA LYS A 69 5.46 -6.30 -16.56
C LYS A 69 5.92 -7.37 -17.54
N ILE A 70 5.27 -8.53 -17.53
CA ILE A 70 5.62 -9.67 -18.41
C ILE A 70 4.64 -9.77 -19.57
N THR A 71 3.37 -9.46 -19.33
CA THR A 71 2.34 -9.38 -20.36
C THR A 71 1.51 -8.12 -20.14
N PRO A 72 0.60 -7.74 -21.06
CA PRO A 72 -0.29 -6.60 -20.86
C PRO A 72 -1.08 -6.61 -19.54
N PHE A 73 -1.34 -7.80 -18.99
CA PHE A 73 -2.19 -8.03 -17.82
C PHE A 73 -1.48 -8.68 -16.62
N GLN A 74 -0.18 -9.01 -16.73
CA GLN A 74 0.53 -9.75 -15.67
C GLN A 74 1.84 -9.06 -15.28
N TYR A 75 2.03 -8.97 -13.97
CA TYR A 75 3.25 -8.49 -13.34
C TYR A 75 3.89 -9.60 -12.51
N ILE A 76 5.21 -9.66 -12.53
CA ILE A 76 6.03 -10.53 -11.68
C ILE A 76 6.95 -9.66 -10.83
N CYS A 77 7.09 -9.96 -9.54
CA CYS A 77 8.03 -9.21 -8.71
C CYS A 77 9.48 -9.54 -9.05
N ILE A 78 10.37 -8.58 -8.81
CA ILE A 78 11.82 -8.73 -9.04
C ILE A 78 12.41 -10.00 -8.38
N ASP A 79 11.90 -10.39 -7.21
CA ASP A 79 12.39 -11.57 -6.50
C ASP A 79 12.01 -12.87 -7.21
N CYS A 80 10.77 -12.98 -7.70
CA CYS A 80 10.32 -14.14 -8.45
C CYS A 80 11.01 -14.21 -9.81
N TYR A 81 11.14 -13.07 -10.49
CA TYR A 81 11.84 -12.99 -11.77
C TYR A 81 13.29 -13.48 -11.68
N ARG A 82 14.01 -13.09 -10.62
CA ARG A 82 15.39 -13.57 -10.36
C ARG A 82 15.48 -15.07 -10.12
N LYS A 83 14.45 -15.71 -9.57
CA LYS A 83 14.42 -17.17 -9.32
C LYS A 83 14.10 -18.00 -10.58
N MET A 84 13.55 -17.37 -11.61
CA MET A 84 13.22 -18.03 -12.89
C MET A 84 14.39 -18.03 -13.88
N LYS A 85 15.48 -17.33 -13.54
CA LYS A 85 16.68 -17.18 -14.35
C LYS A 85 17.78 -18.09 -13.80
#